data_AF-A0A933GP44-F1
#
_entry.id   AF-A0A933GP44-F1
#
_cell.length_a   1.000
_cell.length_b   1.000
_cell.length_c   1.000
_cell.angle_alpha   90.00
_cell.angle_beta   90.00
_cell.angle_gamma   90.00
#
_symmetry.space_group_name_H-M   'P 1'
#
loop_
_entity.id
_entity.type
_entity.pdbx_description
1 polymer ?
#
loop_
_entity_poly.entity_id
_entity_poly.type
_entity_poly.pdbx_seq_one_letter_code
_entity_poly.pdbx_strand_id
1 'polypeptide(L)'
;MPLNRAAVYQRRQYLVDRPYQLRFVSRVLMGVLLIAVVSGFVTSTILWRNMYQPELLREHVVVGLLAVTMTLLVELLVSIPIIFVLGIQQSHRVIGPMSRLKRTLEAIGNGDLSQRITLRQGDALEDLAKSINQMAEKLQQRFPTSPSS
;
A
#
# COMPACT_ATOMS: atom_id res chain seq x y z
N MET A 1 41.26 1.80 -32.61
CA MET A 1 39.91 1.48 -32.09
C MET A 1 40.05 0.56 -30.88
N PRO A 2 39.68 0.99 -29.67
CA PRO A 2 39.24 0.06 -28.63
C PRO A 2 37.78 0.31 -28.26
N LEU A 3 37.03 -0.79 -28.16
CA LEU A 3 35.62 -0.87 -27.79
C LEU A 3 35.44 -0.51 -26.31
N ASN A 4 34.91 0.68 -26.03
CA ASN A 4 34.49 1.07 -24.69
C ASN A 4 33.13 0.42 -24.38
N ARG A 5 33.13 -0.60 -23.52
CA ARG A 5 31.92 -1.29 -23.06
C ARG A 5 31.08 -0.30 -22.25
N ALA A 6 29.96 0.16 -22.82
CA ALA A 6 28.96 0.90 -22.09
C ALA A 6 28.46 0.02 -20.92
N ALA A 7 28.86 0.38 -19.70
CA ALA A 7 28.36 -0.24 -18.49
C ALA A 7 26.83 -0.06 -18.46
N VAL A 8 26.11 -1.18 -18.49
CA VAL A 8 24.66 -1.22 -18.33
C VAL A 8 24.34 -0.69 -16.93
N TYR A 9 23.89 0.56 -16.86
CA TYR A 9 23.50 1.22 -15.62
C TYR A 9 22.20 0.59 -15.11
N GLN A 10 22.28 -0.49 -14.35
CA GLN A 10 21.12 -1.03 -13.63
C GLN A 10 20.80 -0.10 -12.46
N ARG A 11 19.86 0.83 -12.66
CA ARG A 11 19.32 1.65 -11.57
C ARG A 11 18.48 0.77 -10.64
N ARG A 12 19.11 0.17 -9.64
CA ARG A 12 18.43 -0.52 -8.54
C ARG A 12 17.84 0.51 -7.56
N GLN A 13 16.77 1.18 -7.97
CA GLN A 13 15.93 1.95 -7.05
C GLN A 13 14.71 1.09 -6.70
N TYR A 14 14.82 0.26 -5.67
CA TYR A 14 13.71 -0.56 -5.16
C TYR A 14 12.61 0.28 -4.46
N LEU A 15 12.86 1.58 -4.26
CA LEU A 15 11.99 2.52 -3.57
C LEU A 15 11.84 3.78 -4.43
N VAL A 16 10.87 3.74 -5.34
CA VAL A 16 10.50 4.87 -6.21
C VAL A 16 9.76 5.96 -5.41
N ASP A 17 9.19 5.61 -4.26
CA ASP A 17 8.29 6.48 -3.48
C ASP A 17 8.27 6.13 -1.96
N ARG A 18 9.42 6.29 -1.29
CA ARG A 18 9.65 5.95 0.13
C ARG A 18 8.55 6.40 1.12
N PRO A 19 8.03 7.64 1.09
CA PRO A 19 7.10 8.09 2.12
C PRO A 19 5.74 7.39 2.05
N TYR A 20 5.32 6.91 0.88
CA TYR A 20 3.99 6.33 0.71
C TYR A 20 3.93 4.87 1.15
N GLN A 21 4.93 4.09 0.77
CA GLN A 21 5.05 2.70 1.24
C GLN A 21 5.24 2.67 2.76
N LEU A 22 6.05 3.58 3.32
CA LEU A 22 6.25 3.66 4.78
C LEU A 22 4.97 3.99 5.54
N ARG A 23 4.13 4.93 5.06
CA ARG A 23 2.85 5.26 5.72
C ARG A 23 1.82 4.13 5.67
N PHE A 24 1.85 3.29 4.64
CA PHE A 24 0.97 2.12 4.55
C PHE A 24 1.47 1.02 5.48
N VAL A 25 2.75 0.66 5.35
CA VAL A 25 3.40 -0.36 6.18
C VAL A 25 3.31 0.02 7.66
N SER A 26 3.52 1.29 8.03
CA SER A 26 3.42 1.74 9.41
C SER A 26 2.01 1.59 9.98
N ARG A 27 0.95 1.90 9.22
CA ARG A 27 -0.44 1.73 9.66
C ARG A 27 -0.80 0.25 9.85
N VAL A 28 -0.37 -0.61 8.92
CA VAL A 28 -0.56 -2.06 9.03
C VAL A 28 0.21 -2.61 10.25
N LEU A 29 1.48 -2.25 10.39
CA LEU A 29 2.31 -2.68 11.53
C LEU A 29 1.74 -2.21 12.86
N MET A 30 1.27 -0.97 12.95
CA MET A 30 0.65 -0.44 14.17
C MET A 30 -0.62 -1.20 14.52
N GLY A 31 -1.45 -1.54 13.53
CA GLY A 31 -2.64 -2.37 13.72
C GLY A 31 -2.30 -3.79 14.19
N VAL A 32 -1.34 -4.45 13.53
CA VAL A 32 -0.88 -5.81 13.90
C VAL A 32 -0.27 -5.80 15.30
N LEU A 33 0.54 -4.81 15.63
CA LEU A 33 1.19 -4.69 16.93
C LEU A 33 0.16 -4.44 18.04
N LEU A 34 -0.83 -3.57 17.80
CA LEU A 34 -1.91 -3.32 18.75
C LEU A 34 -2.72 -4.60 19.01
N ILE A 35 -3.05 -5.32 17.94
CA ILE A 35 -3.76 -6.61 18.03
C ILE A 35 -2.93 -7.62 18.85
N ALA A 36 -1.64 -7.76 18.56
CA ALA A 36 -0.75 -8.67 19.27
C ALA A 36 -0.60 -8.32 20.77
N VAL A 37 -0.52 -7.02 21.10
CA VAL A 37 -0.46 -6.56 22.51
C VAL A 37 -1.75 -6.90 23.25
N VAL A 38 -2.90 -6.65 22.63
CA VAL A 38 -4.21 -6.98 23.23
C VAL A 38 -4.33 -8.50 23.41
N SER A 39 -3.97 -9.28 22.40
CA SER A 39 -4.00 -10.74 22.45
C SER A 39 -3.07 -11.32 23.52
N GLY A 40 -1.85 -10.78 23.63
CA GLY A 40 -0.88 -11.16 24.65
C GLY A 40 -1.39 -10.84 26.06
N PHE A 41 -2.01 -9.68 26.24
CA PHE A 41 -2.62 -9.29 27.52
C PHE A 41 -3.78 -10.23 27.91
N VAL A 42 -4.71 -10.47 26.99
CA VAL A 42 -5.83 -11.40 27.21
C VAL A 42 -5.33 -12.81 27.53
N THR A 43 -4.41 -13.35 26.74
CA THR A 43 -3.83 -14.68 26.96
C THR A 43 -3.10 -14.77 28.30
N SER A 44 -2.33 -13.73 28.67
CA SER A 44 -1.63 -13.67 29.95
C SER A 44 -2.60 -13.72 31.13
N THR A 45 -3.71 -12.98 31.08
CA THR A 45 -4.74 -13.02 32.14
C THR A 45 -5.43 -14.38 32.25
N ILE A 46 -5.69 -15.06 31.14
CA ILE A 46 -6.25 -16.43 31.12
C ILE A 46 -5.27 -17.42 31.78
N LEU A 47 -4.00 -17.35 31.40
CA LEU A 47 -2.96 -18.24 31.95
C LEU A 47 -2.75 -18.00 33.44
N TRP A 48 -2.68 -16.73 33.87
CA TRP A 48 -2.57 -16.37 35.29
C TRP A 48 -3.74 -16.93 36.11
N ARG A 49 -4.97 -16.78 35.61
CA ARG A 49 -6.17 -17.32 36.27
C ARG A 49 -6.10 -18.85 36.43
N ASN A 50 -5.60 -19.55 35.43
CA ASN A 50 -5.52 -21.01 35.45
C ASN A 50 -4.36 -21.55 36.30
N MET A 51 -3.23 -20.84 36.41
CA MET A 51 -2.05 -21.34 37.16
C MET A 51 -2.15 -21.20 38.68
N TYR A 52 -3.01 -20.33 39.21
CA TYR A 52 -3.14 -20.09 40.65
C TYR A 52 -4.06 -21.09 41.40
N GLN A 53 -4.64 -22.08 40.71
CA GLN A 53 -5.49 -23.13 41.31
C GLN A 53 -4.84 -24.52 41.16
N PRO A 54 -3.91 -24.90 42.04
CA PRO A 54 -3.08 -26.11 41.86
C PRO A 54 -3.79 -27.44 42.14
N GLU A 55 -5.01 -27.47 42.68
CA GLU A 55 -5.64 -28.74 43.09
C GLU A 55 -6.38 -29.52 41.98
N LEU A 56 -6.61 -28.93 40.80
CA LEU A 56 -7.42 -29.54 39.70
C LEU A 56 -6.73 -29.42 38.32
N LEU A 57 -5.43 -29.72 38.28
CA LEU A 57 -4.51 -29.42 37.16
C LEU A 57 -4.90 -30.01 35.78
N ARG A 58 -5.62 -31.13 35.69
CA ARG A 58 -5.93 -31.74 34.37
C ARG A 58 -7.09 -31.08 33.63
N GLU A 59 -8.16 -30.69 34.32
CA GLU A 59 -9.35 -30.13 33.66
C GLU A 59 -9.14 -28.66 33.26
N HIS A 60 -8.46 -27.87 34.09
CA HIS A 60 -8.26 -26.44 33.85
C HIS A 60 -7.27 -26.14 32.70
N VAL A 61 -6.32 -27.03 32.44
CA VAL A 61 -5.37 -26.88 31.32
C VAL A 61 -6.08 -27.00 29.97
N VAL A 62 -7.03 -27.94 29.83
CA VAL A 62 -7.79 -28.11 28.58
C VAL A 62 -8.68 -26.90 28.31
N VAL A 63 -9.39 -26.41 29.34
CA VAL A 63 -10.22 -25.20 29.22
C VAL A 63 -9.37 -23.97 28.89
N GLY A 64 -8.18 -23.84 29.51
CA GLY A 64 -7.23 -22.79 29.19
C GLY A 64 -6.75 -22.83 27.74
N LEU A 65 -6.38 -24.00 27.23
CA LEU A 65 -5.94 -24.18 25.84
C LEU A 65 -7.07 -23.86 24.85
N LEU A 66 -8.30 -24.31 25.13
CA LEU A 66 -9.47 -23.97 24.32
C LEU A 66 -9.74 -22.45 24.33
N ALA A 67 -9.65 -21.79 25.49
CA ALA A 67 -9.86 -20.34 25.58
C ALA A 67 -8.80 -19.55 24.80
N VAL A 68 -7.53 -19.95 24.86
CA VAL A 68 -6.46 -19.36 24.05
C VAL A 68 -6.71 -19.59 22.56
N THR A 69 -7.07 -20.82 22.17
CA THR A 69 -7.37 -21.16 20.77
C THR A 69 -8.53 -20.31 20.23
N MET A 70 -9.62 -20.17 21.00
CA MET A 70 -10.75 -19.33 20.62
C MET A 70 -10.37 -17.85 20.52
N THR A 71 -9.51 -17.36 21.42
CA THR A 71 -9.01 -15.98 21.37
C THR A 71 -8.24 -15.71 20.07
N LEU A 72 -7.32 -16.60 19.70
CA LEU A 72 -6.55 -16.50 18.45
C LEU A 72 -7.44 -16.61 17.20
N LEU A 73 -8.48 -17.45 17.23
CA LEU A 73 -9.43 -17.55 16.12
C LEU A 73 -10.25 -16.26 15.95
N VAL A 74 -10.72 -15.68 17.05
CA VAL A 74 -11.44 -14.39 17.02
C VAL A 74 -10.52 -13.28 16.51
N GLU A 75 -9.28 -13.25 16.97
CA GLU A 75 -8.26 -12.30 16.52
C GLU A 75 -8.02 -12.40 15.00
N LEU A 76 -7.88 -13.62 14.48
CA LEU A 76 -7.75 -13.86 13.05
C LEU A 76 -8.98 -13.35 12.28
N LEU A 77 -10.19 -13.68 12.76
CA LEU A 77 -11.44 -13.26 12.13
C LEU A 77 -11.60 -11.72 12.11
N VAL A 78 -11.10 -11.02 13.12
CA VAL A 78 -11.14 -9.55 13.20
C VAL A 78 -10.04 -8.89 12.36
N SER A 79 -8.85 -9.48 12.30
CA SER A 79 -7.72 -8.90 11.56
C SER A 79 -7.91 -8.94 10.04
N ILE A 80 -8.55 -9.98 9.51
CA ILE A 80 -8.85 -10.11 8.06
C ILE A 80 -9.58 -8.89 7.49
N PRO A 81 -10.77 -8.49 8.00
CA PRO A 81 -11.49 -7.34 7.45
C PRO A 81 -10.71 -6.03 7.62
N ILE A 82 -9.94 -5.86 8.70
CA ILE A 82 -9.10 -4.67 8.91
C ILE A 82 -8.04 -4.58 7.80
N ILE A 83 -7.29 -5.66 7.57
CA ILE A 83 -6.26 -5.72 6.53
C ILE A 83 -6.89 -5.52 5.15
N PHE A 84 -8.05 -6.13 4.90
CA PHE A 84 -8.77 -6.00 3.65
C PHE A 84 -9.19 -4.54 3.36
N VAL A 85 -9.77 -3.85 4.33
CA VAL A 85 -10.16 -2.43 4.21
C VAL A 85 -8.94 -1.54 3.98
N LEU A 86 -7.85 -1.75 4.73
CA LEU A 86 -6.59 -1.03 4.52
C LEU A 86 -6.03 -1.26 3.12
N GLY A 87 -6.13 -2.49 2.61
CA GLY A 87 -5.74 -2.85 1.25
C GLY A 87 -6.56 -2.14 0.18
N ILE A 88 -7.89 -2.13 0.31
CA ILE A 88 -8.79 -1.41 -0.62
C ILE A 88 -8.48 0.08 -0.63
N GLN A 89 -8.36 0.71 0.55
CA GLN A 89 -8.04 2.13 0.64
C GLN A 89 -6.72 2.47 -0.07
N GLN A 90 -5.71 1.60 0.08
CA GLN A 90 -4.43 1.78 -0.61
C GLN A 90 -4.56 1.56 -2.12
N SER A 91 -5.37 0.60 -2.56
CA SER A 91 -5.63 0.31 -3.98
C SER A 91 -6.27 1.49 -4.71
N HIS A 92 -7.22 2.20 -4.08
CA HIS A 92 -7.86 3.37 -4.69
C HIS A 92 -6.90 4.50 -5.05
N ARG A 93 -5.78 4.64 -4.33
CA ARG A 93 -4.72 5.63 -4.60
C ARG A 93 -3.90 5.31 -5.85
N VAL A 94 -4.10 4.13 -6.45
CA VAL A 94 -3.48 3.70 -7.70
C VAL A 94 -4.52 3.65 -8.82
N ILE A 95 -5.64 2.97 -8.58
CA ILE A 95 -6.68 2.73 -9.60
C ILE A 95 -7.33 4.03 -10.07
N GLY A 96 -7.62 4.97 -9.16
CA GLY A 96 -8.24 6.25 -9.51
C GLY A 96 -7.38 7.08 -10.47
N PRO A 97 -6.11 7.34 -10.12
CA PRO A 97 -5.15 8.01 -11.00
C PRO A 97 -4.92 7.31 -12.34
N MET A 98 -4.91 5.97 -12.37
CA MET A 98 -4.67 5.18 -13.58
C MET A 98 -5.69 5.49 -14.69
N SER A 99 -6.98 5.58 -14.34
CA SER A 99 -8.03 5.90 -15.31
C SER A 99 -7.87 7.31 -15.90
N ARG A 100 -7.46 8.28 -15.06
CA ARG A 100 -7.17 9.65 -15.52
C ARG A 100 -5.97 9.69 -16.46
N LEU A 101 -4.89 8.99 -16.10
CA LEU A 101 -3.71 8.85 -16.96
C LEU A 101 -4.07 8.28 -18.33
N LYS A 102 -4.83 7.18 -18.37
CA LYS A 102 -5.24 6.53 -19.62
C LYS A 102 -5.99 7.50 -20.53
N ARG A 103 -7.01 8.19 -20.02
CA ARG A 103 -7.81 9.15 -20.79
C ARG A 103 -6.97 10.32 -21.33
N THR A 104 -6.07 10.87 -20.53
CA THR A 104 -5.21 11.97 -20.97
C THR A 104 -4.20 11.51 -22.01
N LEU A 105 -3.61 10.32 -21.85
CA LEU A 105 -2.70 9.75 -22.84
C LEU A 105 -3.40 9.45 -24.16
N GLU A 106 -4.64 8.94 -24.13
CA GLU A 106 -5.46 8.75 -25.34
C GLU A 106 -5.72 10.09 -26.04
N ALA A 107 -6.07 11.14 -25.30
CA ALA A 107 -6.29 12.47 -25.89
C ALA A 107 -5.01 13.07 -26.50
N ILE A 108 -3.87 12.95 -25.82
CA ILE A 108 -2.55 13.35 -26.34
C ILE A 108 -2.21 12.55 -27.60
N GLY A 109 -2.44 11.23 -27.59
CA GLY A 109 -2.22 10.34 -28.74
C GLY A 109 -3.09 10.69 -29.95
N ASN A 110 -4.28 11.25 -29.71
CA ASN A 110 -5.20 11.75 -30.74
C ASN A 110 -4.88 13.18 -31.21
N GLY A 111 -3.80 13.80 -30.70
CA GLY A 111 -3.34 15.12 -31.13
C GLY A 111 -3.76 16.29 -30.25
N ASP A 112 -4.55 16.06 -29.18
CA ASP A 112 -4.84 17.10 -28.20
C ASP A 112 -3.71 17.23 -27.18
N LEU A 113 -2.67 17.97 -27.56
CA LEU A 113 -1.49 18.23 -26.74
C LEU A 113 -1.74 19.26 -25.64
N SER A 114 -2.94 19.86 -25.56
CA SER A 114 -3.30 20.83 -24.52
C SER A 114 -3.64 20.17 -23.18
N GLN A 115 -3.97 18.87 -23.21
CA GLN A 115 -4.37 18.11 -22.03
C GLN A 115 -3.25 18.01 -20.99
N ARG A 116 -3.63 18.07 -19.71
CA ARG A 116 -2.73 17.94 -18.57
C ARG A 116 -3.33 17.03 -17.51
N ILE A 117 -2.47 16.27 -16.84
CA ILE A 117 -2.81 15.36 -15.76
C ILE A 117 -2.61 16.07 -14.43
N THR A 118 -3.67 16.21 -13.64
CA THR A 118 -3.61 16.69 -12.25
C THR A 118 -4.06 15.57 -11.32
N LEU A 119 -3.15 15.11 -10.46
CA LEU A 119 -3.42 14.12 -9.41
C LEU A 119 -3.43 14.78 -8.03
N ARG A 120 -4.03 14.12 -7.04
CA ARG A 120 -4.03 14.63 -5.67
C ARG A 120 -2.64 14.45 -5.08
N GLN A 121 -2.28 15.36 -4.17
CA GLN A 121 -1.02 15.24 -3.45
C GLN A 121 -0.99 13.92 -2.68
N GLY A 122 0.01 13.10 -2.99
CA GLY A 122 0.12 11.77 -2.41
C GLY A 122 -0.61 10.66 -3.15
N ASP A 123 -1.08 10.85 -4.37
CA ASP A 123 -1.39 9.73 -5.25
C ASP A 123 -0.11 9.03 -5.72
N ALA A 124 -0.16 7.71 -5.91
CA ALA A 124 1.04 6.92 -6.21
C ALA A 124 1.64 7.19 -7.60
N LEU A 125 0.92 7.89 -8.49
CA LEU A 125 1.33 8.15 -9.87
C LEU A 125 1.67 9.62 -10.12
N GLU A 126 1.87 10.41 -9.06
CA GLU A 126 2.10 11.86 -9.16
C GLU A 126 3.32 12.21 -10.02
N ASP A 127 4.45 11.54 -9.82
CA ASP A 127 5.67 11.81 -10.58
C ASP A 127 5.59 11.33 -12.03
N LEU A 128 4.81 10.27 -12.28
CA LEU A 128 4.47 9.84 -13.64
C LEU A 128 3.61 10.89 -14.34
N ALA A 129 2.59 11.43 -13.66
CA ALA A 129 1.76 12.52 -14.18
C ALA A 129 2.60 13.76 -14.54
N LYS A 130 3.56 14.16 -13.68
CA LYS A 130 4.49 15.26 -13.97
C LYS A 130 5.31 14.99 -15.23
N SER A 131 5.86 13.77 -15.35
CA SER A 131 6.67 13.36 -16.51
C SER A 131 5.87 13.38 -17.81
N ILE A 132 4.61 12.91 -17.78
CA ILE A 132 3.69 12.95 -18.94
C ILE A 132 3.35 14.40 -19.30
N ASN A 133 3.07 15.26 -18.32
CA ASN A 133 2.77 16.68 -18.59
C ASN A 133 3.95 17.40 -19.25
N GLN A 134 5.18 17.15 -18.79
CA GLN A 134 6.39 17.70 -19.40
C GLN A 134 6.60 17.20 -20.83
N MET A 135 6.29 15.92 -21.10
CA MET A 135 6.31 15.37 -22.45
C MET A 135 5.28 16.07 -23.34
N ALA A 136 4.03 16.20 -22.89
CA ALA A 136 2.96 16.87 -23.63
C ALA A 136 3.31 18.32 -23.94
N GLU A 137 3.89 19.05 -22.98
CA GLU A 137 4.36 20.42 -23.16
C GLU A 137 5.44 20.53 -24.24
N LYS A 138 6.46 19.64 -24.22
CA LYS A 138 7.50 19.62 -25.25
C LYS A 138 6.97 19.27 -26.63
N LEU A 139 6.00 18.36 -26.71
CA LEU A 139 5.32 18.04 -27.97
C LEU A 139 4.54 19.24 -28.49
N GLN A 140 3.81 19.94 -27.62
CA GLN A 140 3.03 21.12 -27.98
C GLN A 140 3.91 22.27 -28.49
N GLN A 141 5.10 22.45 -27.89
CA GLN A 141 6.08 23.44 -28.36
C GLN A 141 6.65 23.08 -29.74
N ARG A 142 6.82 21.79 -30.03
CA ARG A 142 7.39 21.32 -31.31
C ARG A 142 6.37 21.24 -32.43
N PHE A 143 5.11 20.97 -32.09
CA PHE A 143 3.97 20.91 -32.98
C PHE A 143 2.88 21.85 -32.48
N PRO A 144 3.07 23.18 -32.58
CA PRO A 144 2.04 24.14 -32.20
C PRO A 144 0.83 23.87 -33.09
N THR A 145 -0.21 23.30 -32.51
CA THR A 145 -1.49 23.12 -33.19
C THR A 145 -2.01 24.50 -33.55
N SER A 146 -1.97 24.84 -34.84
CA SER A 146 -2.60 26.07 -35.33
C SER A 146 -4.07 26.09 -34.90
N PRO A 147 -4.59 27.21 -34.37
CA PRO A 147 -5.99 27.30 -34.02
C PRO A 147 -6.81 27.03 -35.27
N SER A 148 -7.69 26.02 -35.21
CA SER A 148 -8.67 25.74 -36.24
C SER A 148 -9.55 26.97 -36.41
N SER A 149 -9.35 27.67 -37.51
CA SER A 149 -10.26 28.69 -38.07
C SER A 149 -11.56 28.06 -38.54
#